data_AF-A0A7H1AJW5-F1
#
_entry.id   AF-A0A7H1AJW5-F1
#
_cell.length_a   1.000
_cell.length_b   1.000
_cell.length_c   1.000
_cell.angle_alpha   90.00
_cell.angle_beta   90.00
_cell.angle_gamma   90.00
#
_symmetry.space_group_name_H-M   'P 1'
#
loop_
_entity.id
_entity.type
_entity.pdbx_description
1 polymer ?
#
loop_
_entity_poly.entity_id
_entity_poly.type
_entity_poly.pdbx_seq_one_letter_code
_entity_poly.pdbx_strand_id
1 'polypeptide(L)'
;MGRTNNFTNSTHAELHGTAVGLAGLLRTSAHVQDRLLDKRRVTHHQRRFIRAPSPGGDRELADLLDMLAKQVHHGARIEGDAEQLLKDPAASLLGVFGPKLVELQRNARHHVVLEAANVTLRTHAAAWLDAGEHGQSRHARALASNRGLAEVLNELETLRTAMASKRVRA
;
A
#
# COMPACT_ATOMS: atom_id res chain seq x y z
N MET A 1 10.97 -3.76 -40.53
CA MET A 1 12.05 -4.05 -39.58
C MET A 1 11.72 -3.38 -38.26
N GLY A 2 11.29 -4.17 -37.26
CA GLY A 2 10.91 -3.67 -35.95
C GLY A 2 12.16 -3.33 -35.13
N ARG A 3 12.30 -2.06 -34.75
CA ARG A 3 13.23 -1.68 -33.68
C ARG A 3 12.57 -2.06 -32.37
N THR A 4 13.06 -3.13 -31.76
CA THR A 4 12.77 -3.48 -30.37
C THR A 4 13.25 -2.35 -29.47
N ASN A 5 12.29 -1.71 -28.78
CA ASN A 5 12.53 -0.76 -27.70
C ASN A 5 13.19 -1.52 -26.53
N ASN A 6 14.51 -1.68 -26.59
CA ASN A 6 15.29 -2.29 -25.49
C ASN A 6 15.41 -1.36 -24.27
N PHE A 7 14.99 -0.09 -24.38
CA PHE A 7 15.06 0.88 -23.28
C PHE A 7 13.88 0.79 -22.30
N THR A 8 12.66 0.45 -22.76
CA THR A 8 11.47 0.37 -21.90
C THR A 8 11.52 -0.78 -20.89
N ASN A 9 12.18 -1.89 -21.25
CA ASN A 9 12.40 -3.02 -20.34
C ASN A 9 13.55 -2.77 -19.35
N SER A 10 14.56 -1.97 -19.71
CA SER A 10 15.72 -1.71 -18.84
C SER A 10 15.33 -0.86 -17.65
N THR A 11 14.65 0.27 -17.87
CA THR A 11 14.33 1.21 -16.78
C THR A 11 13.34 0.65 -15.76
N HIS A 12 12.31 -0.09 -16.20
CA HIS A 12 11.35 -0.72 -15.29
C HIS A 12 11.99 -1.87 -14.49
N ALA A 13 12.85 -2.67 -15.14
CA ALA A 13 13.59 -3.73 -14.46
C ALA A 13 14.63 -3.17 -13.47
N GLU A 14 15.30 -2.08 -13.82
CA GLU A 14 16.25 -1.38 -12.95
C GLU A 14 15.56 -0.74 -11.74
N LEU A 15 14.44 -0.04 -11.96
CA LEU A 15 13.64 0.55 -10.87
C LEU A 15 13.05 -0.52 -9.96
N HIS A 16 12.52 -1.60 -10.52
CA HIS A 16 12.06 -2.76 -9.77
C HIS A 16 13.20 -3.38 -8.95
N GLY A 17 14.35 -3.66 -9.59
CA GLY A 17 15.52 -4.22 -8.91
C GLY A 17 16.03 -3.31 -7.79
N THR A 18 16.03 -2.00 -8.01
CA THR A 18 16.43 -1.00 -7.01
C THR A 18 15.46 -0.98 -5.83
N ALA A 19 14.15 -0.97 -6.09
CA ALA A 19 13.12 -0.98 -5.06
C ALA A 19 13.15 -2.27 -4.22
N VAL A 20 13.28 -3.44 -4.86
CA VAL A 20 13.43 -4.74 -4.17
C VAL A 20 14.72 -4.77 -3.34
N GLY A 21 15.82 -4.25 -3.88
CA GLY A 21 17.10 -4.16 -3.16
C GLY A 21 17.00 -3.28 -1.91
N LEU A 22 16.40 -2.10 -2.03
CA LEU A 22 16.18 -1.19 -0.90
C LEU A 22 15.23 -1.77 0.15
N ALA A 23 14.15 -2.43 -0.26
CA ALA A 23 13.26 -3.15 0.65
C ALA A 23 13.99 -4.27 1.42
N GLY A 24 14.87 -5.01 0.76
CA GLY A 24 15.71 -6.02 1.41
C GLY A 24 16.66 -5.44 2.46
N LEU A 25 17.29 -4.30 2.18
CA LEU A 25 18.16 -3.60 3.13
C LEU A 25 17.38 -3.12 4.36
N LEU A 26 16.18 -2.59 4.16
CA LEU A 26 15.31 -2.12 5.24
C LEU A 26 14.78 -3.26 6.10
N ARG A 27 14.42 -4.41 5.50
CA ARG A 27 14.07 -5.63 6.25
C ARG A 27 15.24 -6.13 7.09
N THR A 28 16.46 -6.03 6.58
CA THR A 28 17.68 -6.40 7.30
C THR A 28 17.92 -5.48 8.49
N SER A 29 17.74 -4.16 8.30
CA SER A 29 17.80 -3.18 9.38
C SER A 29 16.75 -3.47 10.47
N ALA A 30 15.48 -3.65 10.06
CA ALA A 30 14.38 -3.97 10.98
C ALA A 30 14.63 -5.25 11.78
N HIS A 31 15.13 -6.32 11.13
CA HIS A 31 15.45 -7.57 11.83
C HIS A 31 16.56 -7.40 12.88
N VAL A 32 17.56 -6.56 12.59
CA VAL A 32 18.61 -6.25 13.56
C VAL A 32 18.07 -5.40 14.72
N GLN A 33 17.18 -4.45 14.44
CA GLN A 33 16.49 -3.65 15.46
C GLN A 33 15.64 -4.54 16.39
N ASP A 34 14.85 -5.46 15.84
CA ASP A 34 14.04 -6.43 16.61
C ASP A 34 14.91 -7.27 17.54
N ARG A 35 16.07 -7.76 17.05
CA ARG A 35 17.01 -8.52 17.89
C ARG A 35 17.61 -7.69 19.03
N LEU A 36 17.87 -6.41 18.81
CA LEU A 36 18.36 -5.51 19.86
C LEU A 36 17.28 -5.25 20.92
N LEU A 37 16.02 -5.05 20.49
CA LEU A 37 14.88 -4.89 21.39
C LEU A 37 14.64 -6.14 22.24
N ASP A 38 14.79 -7.32 21.64
CA ASP A 38 14.72 -8.63 22.32
C ASP A 38 15.96 -8.97 23.17
N LYS A 39 16.92 -8.04 23.33
CA LYS A 39 18.20 -8.24 24.03
C LYS A 39 19.02 -9.44 23.54
N ARG A 40 18.83 -9.84 22.28
CA ARG A 40 19.58 -10.93 21.64
C ARG A 40 20.94 -10.42 21.18
N ARG A 41 21.94 -11.32 21.13
CA ARG A 41 23.28 -10.97 20.59
C ARG A 41 23.18 -10.59 19.11
N VAL A 42 23.85 -9.48 18.78
CA VAL A 42 24.00 -8.89 17.43
C VAL A 42 25.48 -8.55 17.23
N THR A 43 26.06 -8.89 16.09
CA THR A 43 27.48 -8.64 15.80
C THR A 43 27.75 -7.18 15.43
N HIS A 44 29.01 -6.74 15.56
CA HIS A 44 29.43 -5.39 15.15
C HIS A 44 29.11 -5.09 13.68
N HIS A 45 29.27 -6.09 12.81
CA HIS A 45 28.91 -5.97 11.40
C HIS A 45 27.40 -5.76 11.20
N GLN A 46 26.55 -6.46 11.96
CA GLN A 46 25.10 -6.33 11.86
C GLN A 46 24.59 -4.96 12.31
N ARG A 47 25.24 -4.33 13.30
CA ARG A 47 24.86 -2.98 13.76
C ARG A 47 25.06 -1.89 12.71
N ARG A 48 25.92 -2.11 11.70
CA ARG A 48 26.13 -1.16 10.59
C ARG A 48 24.92 -1.00 9.68
N PHE A 49 23.95 -1.93 9.73
CA PHE A 49 22.75 -1.86 8.92
C PHE A 49 21.65 -0.97 9.51
N ILE A 50 21.80 -0.50 10.76
CA ILE A 50 20.79 0.31 11.43
C ILE A 50 20.86 1.76 10.91
N ARG A 51 19.80 2.20 10.23
CA ARG A 51 19.51 3.63 10.08
C ARG A 51 18.84 4.10 11.38
N ALA A 52 19.04 5.37 11.76
CA ALA A 52 18.71 5.95 13.08
C ALA A 52 17.46 5.32 13.75
N PRO A 53 17.52 5.00 15.05
CA PRO A 53 16.60 4.06 15.67
C PRO A 53 15.15 4.58 15.68
N SER A 54 14.35 4.13 14.72
CA SER A 54 12.91 4.26 14.71
C SER A 54 12.30 2.86 14.67
N PRO A 55 12.00 2.25 15.84
CA PRO A 55 11.43 0.91 15.91
C PRO A 55 10.20 0.80 14.98
N GLY A 56 10.22 -0.19 14.07
CA GLY A 56 9.11 -0.45 13.14
C GLY A 56 9.09 0.37 11.85
N GLY A 57 9.73 1.55 11.80
CA GLY A 57 9.70 2.43 10.62
C GLY A 57 10.37 1.84 9.38
N ASP A 58 11.46 1.10 9.57
CA ASP A 58 12.15 0.41 8.47
C ASP A 58 11.31 -0.73 7.89
N ARG A 59 10.46 -1.37 8.71
CA ARG A 59 9.59 -2.46 8.26
C ARG A 59 8.43 -1.93 7.42
N GLU A 60 7.78 -0.87 7.89
CA GLU A 60 6.74 -0.17 7.13
C GLU A 60 7.28 0.37 5.80
N LEU A 61 8.47 0.97 5.81
CA LEU A 61 9.10 1.48 4.59
C LEU A 61 9.48 0.36 3.62
N ALA A 62 9.94 -0.79 4.13
CA ALA A 62 10.21 -1.95 3.29
C ALA A 62 8.94 -2.50 2.64
N ASP A 63 7.84 -2.57 3.37
CA ASP A 63 6.57 -3.08 2.85
C ASP A 63 5.95 -2.11 1.82
N LEU A 64 6.09 -0.79 2.04
CA LEU A 64 5.72 0.22 1.04
C LEU A 64 6.56 0.10 -0.24
N LEU A 65 7.88 -0.11 -0.13
CA LEU A 65 8.75 -0.29 -1.29
C LEU A 65 8.48 -1.60 -2.03
N ASP A 66 8.14 -2.68 -1.32
CA ASP A 66 7.78 -3.97 -1.92
C ASP A 66 6.42 -3.89 -2.66
N MET A 67 5.46 -3.14 -2.11
CA MET A 67 4.20 -2.84 -2.82
C MET A 67 4.44 -1.98 -4.07
N LEU A 68 5.29 -0.95 -3.97
CA LEU A 68 5.67 -0.12 -5.11
C LEU A 68 6.38 -0.95 -6.19
N ALA A 69 7.31 -1.83 -5.80
CA ALA A 69 8.01 -2.73 -6.71
C ALA A 69 7.03 -3.65 -7.46
N LYS A 70 6.05 -4.24 -6.75
CA LYS A 70 5.01 -5.07 -7.37
C LYS A 70 4.16 -4.29 -8.37
N GLN A 71 3.88 -3.01 -8.12
CA GLN A 71 3.16 -2.15 -9.08
C GLN A 71 4.00 -1.81 -10.30
N VAL A 72 5.31 -1.58 -10.14
CA VAL A 72 6.25 -1.36 -11.26
C VAL A 72 6.44 -2.64 -12.09
N HIS A 73 6.45 -3.82 -11.45
CA HIS A 73 6.62 -5.11 -12.13
C HIS A 73 5.38 -5.59 -12.87
N HIS A 74 4.18 -5.32 -12.33
CA HIS A 74 2.92 -5.76 -12.94
C HIS A 74 2.43 -4.88 -14.09
N GLY A 75 3.21 -3.90 -14.54
CA GLY A 75 2.95 -3.24 -15.81
C GLY A 75 1.53 -2.72 -15.93
N ALA A 76 1.11 -1.86 -14.99
CA ALA A 76 0.10 -0.87 -15.36
C ALA A 76 0.79 0.02 -16.39
N ARG A 77 0.75 -0.40 -17.66
CA ARG A 77 1.25 0.30 -18.85
C ARG A 77 1.17 1.79 -18.54
N ILE A 78 2.32 2.40 -18.31
CA ILE A 78 2.41 3.84 -18.42
C ILE A 78 2.34 4.03 -19.94
N GLU A 79 1.11 4.03 -20.47
CA GLU A 79 0.89 4.31 -21.88
C GLU A 79 1.60 5.62 -22.20
N GLY A 80 2.09 5.75 -23.43
CA GLY A 80 3.08 6.73 -23.88
C GLY A 80 2.80 8.22 -23.60
N ASP A 81 1.67 8.56 -22.97
CA ASP A 81 1.36 9.88 -22.45
C ASP A 81 2.34 10.35 -21.37
N ALA A 82 2.72 9.54 -20.38
CA ALA A 82 3.57 10.08 -19.30
C ALA A 82 5.01 10.37 -19.75
N GLU A 83 5.59 9.51 -20.58
CA GLU A 83 6.90 9.75 -21.20
C GLU A 83 6.86 10.97 -22.14
N GLN A 84 5.73 11.19 -22.83
CA GLN A 84 5.53 12.35 -23.69
C GLN A 84 5.34 13.64 -22.87
N LEU A 85 4.59 13.60 -21.77
CA LEU A 85 4.35 14.73 -20.87
C LEU A 85 5.64 15.18 -20.17
N LEU A 86 6.54 14.25 -19.86
CA LEU A 86 7.84 14.54 -19.24
C LEU A 86 8.88 15.10 -20.22
N LYS A 87 8.57 15.23 -21.52
CA LYS A 87 9.42 15.96 -22.47
C LYS A 87 9.31 17.48 -22.29
N ASP A 88 8.24 17.96 -21.66
CA ASP A 88 8.13 19.36 -21.27
C ASP A 88 9.04 19.62 -20.05
N PRO A 89 10.04 20.52 -20.14
CA PRO A 89 10.92 20.84 -19.02
C PRO A 89 10.21 21.49 -17.83
N ALA A 90 8.98 22.00 -18.00
CA ALA A 90 8.15 22.50 -16.89
C ALA A 90 7.36 21.39 -16.18
N ALA A 91 7.28 20.18 -16.75
CA ALA A 91 6.58 19.06 -16.12
C ALA A 91 7.38 18.50 -14.94
N SER A 92 6.67 18.08 -13.89
CA SER A 92 7.25 17.40 -12.73
C SER A 92 6.71 15.97 -12.62
N LEU A 93 7.53 15.07 -12.10
CA LEU A 93 7.12 13.70 -11.79
C LEU A 93 5.86 13.68 -10.90
N LEU A 94 5.77 14.57 -9.93
CA LEU A 94 4.61 14.68 -9.05
C LEU A 94 3.35 15.13 -9.80
N GLY A 95 3.47 16.06 -10.75
CA GLY A 95 2.35 16.50 -11.58
C GLY A 95 1.82 15.39 -12.49
N VAL A 96 2.72 14.59 -13.07
CA VAL A 96 2.36 13.51 -14.00
C VAL A 96 1.84 12.27 -13.26
N PHE A 97 2.49 11.86 -12.17
CA PHE A 97 2.15 10.63 -11.45
C PHE A 97 1.24 10.83 -10.24
N GLY A 98 1.14 12.04 -9.68
CA GLY A 98 0.32 12.34 -8.51
C GLY A 98 -1.15 11.94 -8.67
N PRO A 99 -1.84 12.33 -9.77
CA PRO A 99 -3.23 11.94 -10.00
C PRO A 99 -3.41 10.41 -10.06
N LYS A 100 -2.50 9.70 -10.75
CA LYS A 100 -2.54 8.23 -10.86
C LYS A 100 -2.30 7.57 -9.51
N LEU A 101 -1.42 8.13 -8.67
CA LEU A 101 -1.19 7.65 -7.31
C LEU A 101 -2.46 7.80 -6.46
N VAL A 102 -3.13 8.97 -6.51
CA VAL A 102 -4.39 9.22 -5.79
C VAL A 102 -5.47 8.23 -6.22
N GLU A 103 -5.59 7.97 -7.52
CA GLU A 103 -6.53 7.00 -8.07
C GLU A 103 -6.24 5.58 -7.58
N LEU A 104 -5.00 5.11 -7.70
CA LEU A 104 -4.60 3.77 -7.26
C LEU A 104 -4.84 3.58 -5.75
N GLN A 105 -4.53 4.59 -4.95
CA GLN A 105 -4.81 4.57 -3.51
C GLN A 105 -6.31 4.51 -3.22
N ARG A 106 -7.14 5.23 -3.99
CA ARG A 106 -8.60 5.17 -3.85
C ARG A 106 -9.14 3.79 -4.23
N ASN A 107 -8.65 3.20 -5.32
CA ASN A 107 -9.06 1.88 -5.78
C ASN A 107 -8.66 0.77 -4.79
N ALA A 108 -7.44 0.85 -4.24
CA ALA A 108 -7.00 -0.09 -3.21
C ALA A 108 -7.92 -0.06 -1.97
N ARG A 109 -8.29 1.15 -1.50
CA ARG A 109 -9.20 1.30 -0.35
C ARG A 109 -10.61 0.81 -0.67
N HIS A 110 -11.08 1.03 -1.89
CA HIS A 110 -12.36 0.50 -2.38
C HIS A 110 -12.40 -1.04 -2.32
N HIS A 111 -11.36 -1.73 -2.78
CA HIS A 111 -11.30 -3.18 -2.72
C HIS A 111 -11.31 -3.70 -1.28
N VAL A 112 -10.47 -3.13 -0.41
CA VAL A 112 -10.38 -3.55 0.99
C VAL A 112 -11.71 -3.37 1.72
N VAL A 113 -12.37 -2.23 1.57
CA VAL A 113 -13.63 -1.97 2.29
C VAL A 113 -14.77 -2.86 1.82
N LEU A 114 -14.84 -3.16 0.51
CA LEU A 114 -15.84 -4.08 -0.04
C LEU A 114 -15.61 -5.51 0.45
N GLU A 115 -14.37 -5.98 0.43
CA GLU A 115 -14.03 -7.34 0.88
C GLU A 115 -14.37 -7.51 2.37
N ALA A 116 -13.96 -6.56 3.21
CA ALA A 116 -14.24 -6.59 4.64
C ALA A 116 -15.75 -6.58 4.95
N ALA A 117 -16.52 -5.74 4.23
CA ALA A 117 -17.97 -5.68 4.39
C ALA A 117 -18.65 -6.97 3.93
N ASN A 118 -18.22 -7.56 2.81
CA ASN A 118 -18.75 -8.82 2.30
C ASN A 118 -18.50 -9.99 3.25
N VAL A 119 -17.29 -10.09 3.83
CA VAL A 119 -16.96 -11.13 4.81
C VAL A 119 -17.82 -10.99 6.08
N THR A 120 -18.08 -9.76 6.51
CA THR A 120 -18.79 -9.48 7.77
C THR A 120 -20.31 -9.56 7.64
N LEU A 121 -20.88 -8.90 6.63
CA LEU A 121 -22.31 -8.64 6.49
C LEU A 121 -22.97 -9.43 5.35
N ARG A 122 -22.17 -10.06 4.49
CA ARG A 122 -22.62 -10.84 3.32
C ARG A 122 -23.59 -10.04 2.46
N THR A 123 -24.86 -10.44 2.40
CA THR A 123 -25.90 -9.84 1.57
C THR A 123 -26.24 -8.40 1.94
N HIS A 124 -25.88 -7.93 3.14
CA HIS A 124 -26.17 -6.58 3.60
C HIS A 124 -25.01 -5.58 3.41
N ALA A 125 -23.90 -6.03 2.81
CA ALA A 125 -22.68 -5.22 2.69
C ALA A 125 -22.91 -3.90 1.92
N ALA A 126 -23.54 -3.96 0.75
CA ALA A 126 -23.78 -2.79 -0.09
C ALA A 126 -24.65 -1.74 0.61
N ALA A 127 -25.82 -2.15 1.12
CA ALA A 127 -26.73 -1.27 1.83
C ALA A 127 -26.07 -0.62 3.07
N TRP A 128 -25.21 -1.35 3.78
CA TRP A 128 -24.51 -0.82 4.94
C TRP A 128 -23.41 0.19 4.57
N LEU A 129 -22.69 -0.06 3.49
CA LEU A 129 -21.64 0.82 2.99
C LEU A 129 -22.19 2.14 2.42
N ASP A 130 -23.32 2.05 1.73
CA ASP A 130 -23.98 3.20 1.09
C ASP A 130 -24.82 4.02 2.06
N ALA A 131 -25.15 3.47 3.24
CA ALA A 131 -25.90 4.20 4.26
C ALA A 131 -25.15 5.45 4.73
N GLY A 132 -25.84 6.59 4.64
CA GLY A 132 -25.35 7.93 4.97
C GLY A 132 -25.71 8.93 3.87
N GLU A 133 -25.44 10.21 4.10
CA GLU A 133 -25.58 11.23 3.06
C GLU A 133 -24.51 11.10 1.97
N HIS A 134 -24.76 11.65 0.78
CA HIS A 134 -23.78 11.68 -0.29
C HIS A 134 -22.47 12.34 0.17
N GLY A 135 -21.35 11.64 -0.02
CA GLY A 135 -20.03 12.09 0.44
C GLY A 135 -19.74 11.79 1.93
N GLN A 136 -20.75 11.37 2.70
CA GLN A 136 -20.60 10.95 4.11
C GLN A 136 -20.89 9.47 4.33
N SER A 137 -21.27 8.73 3.29
CA SER A 137 -21.40 7.29 3.36
C SER A 137 -20.12 6.64 3.88
N ARG A 138 -20.24 5.48 4.51
CA ARG A 138 -19.07 4.73 5.02
C ARG A 138 -18.11 4.41 3.87
N HIS A 139 -18.67 4.10 2.71
CA HIS A 139 -17.90 3.95 1.49
C HIS A 139 -17.12 5.23 1.14
N ALA A 140 -17.79 6.38 1.08
CA ALA A 140 -17.13 7.65 0.77
C ALA A 140 -16.01 7.99 1.76
N ARG A 141 -16.21 7.77 3.07
CA ARG A 141 -15.18 7.97 4.10
C ARG A 141 -13.97 7.06 3.89
N ALA A 142 -14.20 5.77 3.62
CA ALA A 142 -13.12 4.82 3.33
C ALA A 142 -12.33 5.21 2.08
N LEU A 143 -13.02 5.70 1.05
CA LEU A 143 -12.43 6.16 -0.21
C LEU A 143 -11.79 7.54 -0.11
N ALA A 144 -12.01 8.31 0.97
CA ALA A 144 -11.41 9.63 1.18
C ALA A 144 -10.01 9.58 1.79
N SER A 145 -9.76 8.75 2.81
CA SER A 145 -8.41 8.59 3.38
C SER A 145 -8.14 7.21 4.01
N ASN A 146 -6.86 6.91 4.29
CA ASN A 146 -6.49 5.71 5.08
C ASN A 146 -7.09 5.74 6.49
N ARG A 147 -7.19 6.94 7.10
CA ARG A 147 -7.85 7.11 8.39
C ARG A 147 -9.33 6.75 8.32
N GLY A 148 -10.03 7.27 7.30
CA GLY A 148 -11.45 6.97 7.08
C GLY A 148 -11.66 5.47 6.82
N LEU A 149 -10.76 4.81 6.10
CA LEU A 149 -10.79 3.35 5.94
C LEU A 149 -10.65 2.63 7.29
N ALA A 150 -9.68 3.02 8.11
CA ALA A 150 -9.46 2.40 9.42
C ALA A 150 -10.68 2.54 10.35
N GLU A 151 -11.33 3.71 10.36
CA GLU A 151 -12.57 3.93 11.11
C GLU A 151 -13.69 2.97 10.67
N VAL A 152 -13.90 2.81 9.36
CA VAL A 152 -14.93 1.91 8.82
C VAL A 152 -14.61 0.44 9.10
N LEU A 153 -13.34 0.03 9.02
CA LEU A 153 -12.92 -1.32 9.40
C LEU A 153 -13.17 -1.60 10.89
N ASN A 154 -12.98 -0.61 11.76
CA ASN A 154 -13.28 -0.75 13.19
C ASN A 154 -14.79 -0.86 13.46
N GLU A 155 -15.63 -0.13 12.71
CA GLU A 155 -17.09 -0.31 12.75
C GLU A 155 -17.50 -1.74 12.35
N LEU A 156 -16.90 -2.29 11.28
CA LEU A 156 -17.13 -3.67 10.83
C LEU A 156 -16.67 -4.70 11.87
N GLU A 157 -15.53 -4.48 12.52
CA GLU A 157 -15.01 -5.38 13.56
C GLU A 157 -15.94 -5.43 14.78
N THR A 158 -16.52 -4.28 15.16
CA THR A 158 -17.53 -4.20 16.22
C THR A 158 -18.78 -5.01 15.86
N LEU A 159 -19.22 -4.97 14.60
CA LEU A 159 -20.35 -5.77 14.12
C LEU A 159 -20.02 -7.28 14.11
N ARG A 160 -18.83 -7.64 13.64
CA ARG A 160 -18.34 -9.03 13.58
C ARG A 160 -18.32 -9.68 14.97
N THR A 161 -17.77 -8.96 15.95
CA THR A 161 -17.69 -9.44 17.34
C THR A 161 -19.06 -9.56 17.99
N ALA A 162 -19.95 -8.58 17.80
CA ALA A 162 -21.33 -8.65 18.31
C ALA A 162 -22.13 -9.84 17.74
N MET A 163 -21.97 -10.14 16.44
CA MET A 163 -22.60 -11.30 15.81
C MET A 163 -22.05 -12.62 16.34
N ALA A 164 -20.74 -12.70 16.57
CA ALA A 164 -20.12 -13.89 17.16
C ALA A 164 -20.63 -14.15 18.58
N SER A 165 -20.73 -13.11 19.42
CA SER A 165 -21.24 -13.24 20.79
C SER A 165 -22.70 -13.67 20.87
N LYS A 166 -23.55 -13.27 19.90
CA LYS A 166 -24.95 -13.74 19.83
C LYS A 166 -25.06 -15.23 19.52
N ARG A 167 -24.17 -15.79 18.69
CA ARG A 167 -24.19 -17.22 18.33
C ARG A 167 -23.77 -18.15 19.46
N VAL A 168 -23.03 -17.66 20.45
CA VAL A 168 -22.58 -18.45 21.61
C VAL A 168 -23.66 -18.53 22.71
N ARG A 169 -24.65 -17.63 22.68
CA ARG A 169 -25.72 -17.54 23.68
C ARG A 169 -27.05 -18.17 23.24
N ALA A 170 -27.13 -18.66 22.01
CA ALA A 170 -28.27 -19.37 21.45
C ALA A 170 -27.97 -20.86 21.40
#